data_AF-A0ABC8C399-F1
#
_entry.id   AF-A0ABC8C399-F1
#
_cell.length_a   1.000
_cell.length_b   1.000
_cell.length_c   1.000
_cell.angle_alpha   90.00
_cell.angle_beta   90.00
_cell.angle_gamma   90.00
#
_symmetry.space_group_name_H-M   'P 1'
#
loop_
_entity.id
_entity.type
_entity.pdbx_description
1 polymer ?
#
loop_
_entity_poly.entity_id
_entity_poly.type
_entity_poly.pdbx_seq_one_letter_code
_entity_poly.pdbx_strand_id
1 'polypeptide(L)'
;MTDQPPRPTEAPVPVPGSTAAEPVNASALIRNDAGQYLMHLRDHLPGRIWEPGAWSLLGGGREPQDRSLEETVRRELREEAGLDLPVLEPYAVETATGMDGTPVPVAVYSGRWNGDPARLTLTEGVMLHWFAPEVLPRLRLSRSTLDLMLRHAADVRGASGTRPAANSTAAPATPEAPPPLPSVLAVHAHPDDESLFSGGVLAQHAAAGARTAVVTATWAEETHRVAELARALEILGAGPPRPLGYADAKVPESAPGRPRFLDAPLDEAVGAVVAHIRAVRPQVVIAPDPYGGMTGHPDHVHAHRVTALAVRASGLARLYPEAGEPWQPSALYLATHPRSAAEAVGGRMGRRGTPVEALYVSDDAWITTTVDVAPWLPRKLAAILAHRSEVVRGAAPGRIAALSPDDQHRALSTEWYIRQELASRGAADTALRT
;
A
#
# COMPACT_ATOMS: atom_id res chain seq x y z
N MET A 1 -27.08 -55.14 26.08
CA MET A 1 -27.79 -53.96 25.52
C MET A 1 -26.74 -53.15 24.79
N THR A 2 -26.51 -53.52 23.53
CA THR A 2 -25.39 -53.03 22.72
C THR A 2 -25.81 -51.77 21.98
N ASP A 3 -25.01 -50.74 22.19
CA ASP A 3 -25.07 -49.39 21.64
C ASP A 3 -24.82 -49.42 20.13
N GLN A 4 -25.74 -48.89 19.33
CA GLN A 4 -25.62 -48.80 17.88
C GLN A 4 -25.53 -47.31 17.50
N PRO A 5 -24.51 -46.88 16.74
CA PRO A 5 -24.31 -45.47 16.42
C PRO A 5 -25.42 -44.92 15.49
N PRO A 6 -25.70 -43.61 15.52
CA PRO A 6 -26.71 -43.00 14.67
C PRO A 6 -26.31 -43.07 13.19
N ARG A 7 -27.30 -43.33 12.33
CA ARG A 7 -27.15 -43.44 10.87
C ARG A 7 -26.77 -42.08 10.25
N PRO A 8 -26.01 -42.07 9.15
CA PRO A 8 -25.79 -40.86 8.36
C PRO A 8 -27.12 -40.34 7.82
N THR A 9 -27.34 -39.04 7.95
CA THR A 9 -28.45 -38.30 7.32
C THR A 9 -28.39 -38.47 5.81
N GLU A 10 -29.39 -39.14 5.25
CA GLU A 10 -29.58 -39.31 3.81
C GLU A 10 -29.72 -37.94 3.12
N ALA A 11 -29.03 -37.80 1.98
CA ALA A 11 -29.19 -36.65 1.10
C ALA A 11 -30.63 -36.60 0.54
N PRO A 12 -31.20 -35.40 0.32
CA PRO A 12 -32.57 -35.26 -0.15
C PRO A 12 -32.74 -35.87 -1.55
N VAL A 13 -33.83 -36.64 -1.72
CA VAL A 13 -34.24 -37.28 -2.97
C VAL A 13 -34.61 -36.21 -4.03
N PRO A 14 -34.08 -36.29 -5.26
CA PRO A 14 -34.36 -35.29 -6.29
C PRO A 14 -35.79 -35.40 -6.84
N VAL A 15 -36.40 -34.25 -7.11
CA VAL A 15 -37.72 -34.10 -7.74
C VAL A 15 -37.60 -34.44 -9.23
N PRO A 16 -38.46 -35.31 -9.82
CA PRO A 16 -38.33 -35.70 -11.22
C PRO A 16 -38.79 -34.57 -12.15
N GLY A 17 -37.92 -34.09 -13.04
CA GLY A 17 -38.30 -33.17 -14.14
C GLY A 17 -37.40 -31.96 -14.38
N SER A 18 -36.34 -31.77 -13.60
CA SER A 18 -35.27 -30.80 -13.91
C SER A 18 -33.94 -31.53 -13.73
N THR A 19 -33.34 -32.02 -14.81
CA THR A 19 -31.95 -32.48 -14.78
C THR A 19 -31.08 -31.23 -14.73
N ALA A 20 -30.83 -30.72 -13.52
CA ALA A 20 -29.67 -29.85 -13.32
C ALA A 20 -28.45 -30.66 -13.79
N ALA A 21 -27.77 -30.20 -14.84
CA ALA A 21 -26.60 -30.88 -15.35
C ALA A 21 -25.59 -31.07 -14.20
N GLU A 22 -24.96 -32.24 -14.10
CA GLU A 22 -23.92 -32.44 -13.10
C GLU A 22 -22.74 -31.49 -13.39
N PRO A 23 -22.14 -30.87 -12.36
CA PRO A 23 -20.98 -30.01 -12.56
C PRO A 23 -19.85 -30.80 -13.21
N VAL A 24 -19.33 -30.27 -14.31
CA VAL A 24 -18.16 -30.81 -15.01
C VAL A 24 -16.93 -29.93 -14.83
N ASN A 25 -17.08 -28.78 -14.17
CA ASN A 25 -16.01 -27.85 -13.86
C ASN A 25 -15.89 -27.69 -12.35
N ALA A 26 -14.68 -27.36 -11.88
CA ALA A 26 -14.42 -27.12 -10.47
C ALA A 26 -13.54 -25.89 -10.26
N SER A 27 -13.87 -25.07 -9.26
CA SER A 27 -13.13 -23.85 -8.91
C SER A 27 -12.81 -23.76 -7.41
N ALA A 28 -11.69 -23.13 -7.10
CA ALA A 28 -11.22 -22.93 -5.73
C ALA A 28 -11.52 -21.51 -5.24
N LEU A 29 -12.24 -21.43 -4.14
CA LEU A 29 -12.45 -20.22 -3.37
C LEU A 29 -11.48 -20.24 -2.18
N ILE A 30 -10.34 -19.57 -2.34
CA ILE A 30 -9.23 -19.63 -1.38
C ILE A 30 -9.22 -18.37 -0.53
N ARG A 31 -9.23 -18.55 0.79
CA ARG A 31 -9.16 -17.46 1.75
C ARG A 31 -7.90 -17.52 2.60
N ASN A 32 -7.36 -16.37 2.97
CA ASN A 32 -6.36 -16.29 4.03
C ASN A 32 -7.01 -16.01 5.41
N ASP A 33 -6.20 -15.99 6.45
CA ASP A 33 -6.66 -15.73 7.82
C ASP A 33 -7.02 -14.26 8.05
N ALA A 34 -6.52 -13.35 7.20
CA ALA A 34 -6.96 -11.96 7.14
C ALA A 34 -8.34 -11.77 6.48
N GLY A 35 -8.97 -12.85 5.99
CA GLY A 35 -10.30 -12.79 5.38
C GLY A 35 -10.30 -12.30 3.92
N GLN A 36 -9.14 -12.21 3.28
CA GLN A 36 -9.00 -11.85 1.87
C GLN A 36 -9.11 -13.09 0.98
N TYR A 37 -9.46 -12.88 -0.28
CA TYR A 37 -9.65 -13.94 -1.28
C TYR A 37 -8.57 -13.88 -2.35
N LEU A 38 -8.01 -15.04 -2.70
CA LEU A 38 -7.04 -15.17 -3.78
C LEU A 38 -7.79 -15.25 -5.09
N MET A 39 -7.46 -14.37 -6.03
CA MET A 39 -8.02 -14.38 -7.38
C MET A 39 -6.89 -14.27 -8.40
N HIS A 40 -7.12 -14.83 -9.59
CA HIS A 40 -6.26 -14.60 -10.74
C HIS A 40 -6.89 -13.58 -11.70
N LEU A 41 -6.07 -12.75 -12.33
CA LEU A 41 -6.49 -11.90 -13.44
C LEU A 41 -6.36 -12.73 -14.72
N ARG A 42 -7.49 -13.02 -15.38
CA ARG A 42 -7.50 -13.80 -16.63
C ARG A 42 -6.80 -13.03 -17.75
N ASP A 43 -6.21 -13.75 -18.69
CA ASP A 43 -5.66 -13.16 -19.92
C ASP A 43 -6.72 -12.34 -20.67
N HIS A 44 -6.28 -11.36 -21.45
CA HIS A 44 -7.20 -10.58 -22.30
C HIS A 44 -7.21 -11.13 -23.73
N LEU A 45 -7.85 -12.30 -23.94
CA LEU A 45 -7.99 -12.95 -25.24
C LEU A 45 -9.49 -13.04 -25.69
N PRO A 46 -10.10 -11.93 -26.15
CA PRO A 46 -11.49 -11.91 -26.61
C PRO A 46 -11.83 -12.99 -27.63
N GLY A 47 -12.96 -13.68 -27.42
CA GLY A 47 -13.45 -14.74 -28.30
C GLY A 47 -12.72 -16.08 -28.19
N ARG A 48 -11.64 -16.17 -27.40
CA ARG A 48 -10.88 -17.42 -27.17
C ARG A 48 -11.09 -18.01 -25.80
N ILE A 49 -11.24 -17.16 -24.79
CA ILE A 49 -11.43 -17.58 -23.41
C ILE A 49 -12.65 -16.90 -22.81
N TRP A 50 -13.23 -17.55 -21.81
CA TRP A 50 -14.32 -17.00 -21.02
C TRP A 50 -13.85 -15.81 -20.18
N GLU A 51 -14.67 -14.76 -20.13
CA GLU A 51 -14.43 -13.50 -19.39
C GLU A 51 -12.99 -12.93 -19.46
N PRO A 52 -12.51 -12.58 -20.66
CA PRO A 52 -11.14 -12.13 -20.87
C PRO A 52 -10.85 -10.82 -20.12
N GLY A 53 -9.76 -10.79 -19.33
CA GLY A 53 -9.34 -9.64 -18.52
C GLY A 53 -10.22 -9.36 -17.30
N ALA A 54 -11.00 -10.34 -16.84
CA ALA A 54 -11.72 -10.28 -15.56
C ALA A 54 -10.92 -10.98 -14.45
N TRP A 55 -11.18 -10.62 -13.21
CA TRP A 55 -10.73 -11.37 -12.05
C TRP A 55 -11.64 -12.59 -11.85
N SER A 56 -11.04 -13.75 -11.61
CA SER A 56 -11.76 -15.01 -11.42
C SER A 56 -11.13 -15.89 -10.35
N LEU A 57 -11.83 -16.96 -9.99
CA LEU A 57 -11.31 -18.04 -9.16
C LEU A 57 -10.41 -18.94 -10.01
N LEU A 58 -9.41 -19.57 -9.38
CA LEU A 58 -8.62 -20.62 -10.03
C LEU A 58 -9.46 -21.88 -10.22
N GLY A 59 -9.25 -22.59 -11.31
CA GLY A 59 -9.98 -23.81 -11.61
C GLY A 59 -10.36 -23.96 -13.07
N GLY A 60 -10.88 -25.13 -13.41
CA GLY A 60 -10.99 -25.58 -14.79
C GLY A 60 -11.96 -26.73 -14.97
N GLY A 61 -11.93 -27.27 -16.18
CA GLY A 61 -12.79 -28.38 -16.59
C GLY A 61 -12.24 -29.73 -16.17
N ARG A 62 -13.14 -30.69 -15.97
CA ARG A 62 -12.76 -32.07 -15.65
C ARG A 62 -12.08 -32.73 -16.86
N GLU A 63 -10.93 -33.34 -16.60
CA GLU A 63 -10.21 -34.15 -17.60
C GLU A 63 -10.46 -35.66 -17.42
N PRO A 64 -10.23 -36.51 -18.43
CA PRO A 64 -10.52 -37.95 -18.36
C PRO A 64 -9.84 -38.69 -17.19
N GLN A 65 -8.69 -38.20 -16.73
CA GLN A 65 -7.96 -38.77 -15.60
C GLN A 65 -8.52 -38.36 -14.22
N ASP A 66 -9.36 -37.32 -14.15
CA ASP A 66 -9.88 -36.81 -12.88
C ASP A 66 -11.02 -37.73 -12.39
N ARG A 67 -10.82 -38.37 -11.23
CA ARG A 67 -11.80 -39.31 -10.66
C ARG A 67 -12.92 -38.58 -9.92
N SER A 68 -12.70 -37.33 -9.51
CA SER A 68 -13.66 -36.46 -8.85
C SER A 68 -13.42 -34.99 -9.18
N LEU A 69 -14.41 -34.11 -8.91
CA LEU A 69 -14.26 -32.66 -9.07
C LEU A 69 -13.28 -32.06 -8.04
N GLU A 70 -13.09 -32.72 -6.89
CA GLU A 70 -12.04 -32.32 -5.95
C GLU A 70 -10.65 -32.58 -6.55
N GLU A 71 -10.46 -33.74 -7.21
CA GLU A 71 -9.23 -34.02 -7.94
C GLU A 71 -9.01 -33.03 -9.09
N THR A 72 -10.08 -32.65 -9.82
CA THR A 72 -10.03 -31.60 -10.85
C THR A 72 -9.48 -30.30 -10.27
N VAL A 73 -10.11 -29.72 -9.25
CA VAL A 73 -9.65 -28.43 -8.71
C VAL A 73 -8.24 -28.53 -8.10
N ARG A 74 -7.86 -29.65 -7.50
CA ARG A 74 -6.50 -29.88 -6.99
C ARG A 74 -5.45 -29.98 -8.10
N ARG A 75 -5.80 -30.55 -9.25
CA ARG A 75 -4.94 -30.58 -10.44
C ARG A 75 -4.77 -29.15 -10.97
N GLU A 76 -5.87 -28.44 -11.20
CA GLU A 76 -5.86 -27.07 -11.70
C GLU A 76 -5.03 -26.14 -10.80
N LEU A 77 -5.20 -26.19 -9.47
CA LEU A 77 -4.40 -25.38 -8.55
C LEU A 77 -2.88 -25.65 -8.66
N ARG A 78 -2.48 -26.90 -8.87
CA ARG A 78 -1.08 -27.28 -9.04
C ARG A 78 -0.53 -26.86 -10.39
N GLU A 79 -1.30 -27.05 -11.46
CA GLU A 79 -0.90 -26.75 -12.84
C GLU A 79 -0.91 -25.24 -13.11
N GLU A 80 -1.98 -24.55 -12.71
CA GLU A 80 -2.17 -23.12 -12.95
C GLU A 80 -1.32 -22.26 -12.02
N ALA A 81 -1.23 -22.60 -10.73
CA ALA A 81 -0.65 -21.72 -9.71
C ALA A 81 0.43 -22.36 -8.83
N GLY A 82 0.80 -23.63 -9.07
CA GLY A 82 1.75 -24.35 -8.21
C GLY A 82 1.27 -24.51 -6.76
N LEU A 83 -0.05 -24.47 -6.53
CA LEU A 83 -0.65 -24.54 -5.22
C LEU A 83 -1.10 -25.96 -4.87
N ASP A 84 -0.70 -26.42 -3.69
CA ASP A 84 -1.22 -27.64 -3.08
C ASP A 84 -1.83 -27.29 -1.72
N LEU A 85 -3.15 -27.44 -1.61
CA LEU A 85 -3.90 -27.09 -0.41
C LEU A 85 -4.21 -28.35 0.40
N PRO A 86 -3.83 -28.41 1.69
CA PRO A 86 -4.04 -29.62 2.49
C PRO A 86 -5.53 -29.94 2.68
N VAL A 87 -6.38 -28.90 2.73
CA VAL A 87 -7.83 -29.03 2.92
C VAL A 87 -8.56 -28.21 1.87
N LEU A 88 -9.47 -28.87 1.17
CA LEU A 88 -10.46 -28.29 0.26
C LEU A 88 -11.80 -28.94 0.58
N GLU A 89 -12.80 -28.12 0.90
CA GLU A 89 -14.13 -28.59 1.29
C GLU A 89 -15.17 -28.15 0.25
N PRO A 90 -16.12 -29.00 -0.15
CA PRO A 90 -17.23 -28.58 -1.00
C PRO A 90 -17.99 -27.42 -0.36
N TYR A 91 -18.20 -26.32 -1.10
CA TYR A 91 -18.91 -25.14 -0.61
C TYR A 91 -20.24 -24.92 -1.33
N ALA A 92 -20.22 -24.85 -2.67
CA ALA A 92 -21.41 -24.53 -3.45
C ALA A 92 -21.33 -25.13 -4.86
N VAL A 93 -22.45 -25.10 -5.60
CA VAL A 93 -22.48 -25.29 -7.05
C VAL A 93 -23.05 -24.02 -7.66
N GLU A 94 -22.26 -23.33 -8.47
CA GLU A 94 -22.64 -22.09 -9.13
C GLU A 94 -22.85 -22.30 -10.62
N THR A 95 -23.80 -21.55 -11.19
CA THR A 95 -24.01 -21.55 -12.64
C THR A 95 -23.17 -20.44 -13.27
N ALA A 96 -22.19 -20.82 -14.09
CA ALA A 96 -21.47 -19.92 -14.99
C ALA A 96 -22.13 -19.91 -16.37
N THR A 97 -22.02 -18.81 -17.12
CA THR A 97 -22.53 -18.75 -18.49
C THR A 97 -21.39 -18.97 -19.47
N GLY A 98 -21.34 -20.09 -20.18
CA GLY A 98 -20.30 -20.41 -21.16
C GLY A 98 -20.20 -19.41 -22.31
N MET A 99 -19.14 -19.53 -23.12
CA MET A 99 -18.86 -18.63 -24.26
C MET A 99 -19.96 -18.60 -25.33
N ASP A 100 -20.73 -19.68 -25.43
CA ASP A 100 -21.89 -19.87 -26.32
C ASP A 100 -23.22 -19.43 -25.67
N GLY A 101 -23.18 -18.92 -24.44
CA GLY A 101 -24.35 -18.54 -23.66
C GLY A 101 -24.98 -19.68 -22.86
N THR A 102 -24.42 -20.90 -22.92
CA THR A 102 -24.98 -22.07 -22.23
C THR A 102 -24.68 -22.00 -20.73
N PRO A 103 -25.67 -22.22 -19.84
CA PRO A 103 -25.40 -22.31 -18.41
C PRO A 103 -24.62 -23.59 -18.08
N VAL A 104 -23.48 -23.45 -17.42
CA VAL A 104 -22.58 -24.53 -17.02
C VAL A 104 -22.45 -24.55 -15.50
N PRO A 105 -22.78 -25.67 -14.83
CA PRO A 105 -22.60 -25.81 -13.40
C PRO A 105 -21.12 -26.01 -13.05
N VAL A 106 -20.65 -25.28 -12.05
CA VAL A 106 -19.29 -25.29 -11.53
C VAL A 106 -19.32 -25.62 -10.04
N ALA A 107 -18.64 -26.69 -9.65
CA ALA A 107 -18.46 -27.03 -8.23
C ALA A 107 -17.41 -26.11 -7.60
N VAL A 108 -17.76 -25.43 -6.52
CA VAL A 108 -16.86 -24.54 -5.79
C VAL A 108 -16.39 -25.21 -4.52
N TYR A 109 -15.07 -25.30 -4.35
CA TYR A 109 -14.43 -25.80 -3.15
C TYR A 109 -13.80 -24.64 -2.37
N SER A 110 -14.05 -24.58 -1.07
CA SER A 110 -13.44 -23.60 -0.18
C SER A 110 -12.13 -24.16 0.40
N GLY A 111 -11.10 -23.33 0.42
CA GLY A 111 -9.78 -23.70 0.94
C GLY A 111 -9.13 -22.55 1.69
N ARG A 112 -8.10 -22.87 2.48
CA ARG A 112 -7.31 -21.87 3.20
C ARG A 112 -5.85 -21.91 2.82
N TRP A 113 -5.29 -20.71 2.64
CA TRP A 113 -3.87 -20.53 2.36
C TRP A 113 -3.41 -19.12 2.74
N ASN A 114 -2.20 -19.00 3.29
CA ASN A 114 -1.67 -17.74 3.84
C ASN A 114 -0.35 -17.29 3.18
N GLY A 115 0.01 -17.86 2.02
CA GLY A 115 1.27 -17.51 1.36
C GLY A 115 1.21 -16.22 0.53
N ASP A 116 2.34 -15.93 -0.10
CA ASP A 116 2.54 -14.75 -0.97
C ASP A 116 2.23 -15.10 -2.43
N PRO A 117 1.17 -14.53 -3.04
CA PRO A 117 0.79 -14.82 -4.42
C PRO A 117 1.88 -14.48 -5.43
N ALA A 118 2.74 -13.50 -5.13
CA ALA A 118 3.81 -13.09 -6.04
C ALA A 118 4.94 -14.13 -6.17
N ARG A 119 4.98 -15.13 -5.28
CA ARG A 119 5.94 -16.24 -5.33
C ARG A 119 5.41 -17.46 -6.08
N LEU A 120 4.12 -17.47 -6.42
CA LEU A 120 3.52 -18.55 -7.18
C LEU A 120 3.85 -18.38 -8.67
N THR A 121 4.11 -19.50 -9.33
CA THR A 121 4.29 -19.51 -10.79
C THR A 121 2.92 -19.68 -11.42
N LEU A 122 2.44 -18.64 -12.11
CA LEU A 122 1.17 -18.67 -12.82
C LEU A 122 1.43 -19.14 -14.27
N THR A 123 0.78 -20.21 -14.69
CA THR A 123 0.90 -20.75 -16.06
C THR A 123 -0.26 -20.29 -16.96
N GLU A 124 -1.43 -20.03 -16.39
CA GLU A 124 -2.59 -19.43 -17.06
C GLU A 124 -3.07 -18.15 -16.34
N GLY A 125 -3.20 -17.04 -17.09
CA GLY A 125 -3.54 -15.73 -16.56
C GLY A 125 -2.35 -14.78 -16.38
N VAL A 126 -2.65 -13.57 -15.92
CA VAL A 126 -1.70 -12.44 -15.87
C VAL A 126 -1.04 -12.30 -14.50
N MET A 127 -1.82 -12.41 -13.41
CA MET A 127 -1.30 -12.30 -12.05
C MET A 127 -2.26 -12.88 -11.00
N LEU A 128 -1.73 -13.20 -9.83
CA LEU A 128 -2.50 -13.55 -8.63
C LEU A 128 -2.49 -12.38 -7.64
N HIS A 129 -3.62 -12.15 -6.96
CA HIS A 129 -3.71 -11.11 -5.93
C HIS A 129 -4.73 -11.44 -4.84
N TRP A 130 -4.47 -10.91 -3.64
CA TRP A 130 -5.39 -10.96 -2.51
C TRP A 130 -6.35 -9.76 -2.53
N PHE A 131 -7.65 -10.02 -2.46
CA PHE A 131 -8.65 -8.96 -2.35
C PHE A 131 -9.47 -9.07 -1.08
N ALA A 132 -9.61 -7.95 -0.37
CA ALA A 132 -10.56 -7.83 0.73
C ALA A 132 -12.01 -7.76 0.16
N PRO A 133 -13.02 -8.34 0.85
CA PRO A 133 -14.41 -8.33 0.40
C PRO A 133 -14.94 -6.95 -0.01
N GLU A 134 -14.49 -5.91 0.69
CA GLU A 134 -14.94 -4.53 0.53
C GLU A 134 -14.50 -3.91 -0.81
N VAL A 135 -13.46 -4.48 -1.45
CA VAL A 135 -12.95 -4.01 -2.75
C VAL A 135 -13.59 -4.75 -3.93
N LEU A 136 -14.12 -5.96 -3.71
CA LEU A 136 -14.67 -6.81 -4.77
C LEU A 136 -15.68 -6.09 -5.69
N PRO A 137 -16.63 -5.25 -5.20
CA PRO A 137 -17.58 -4.55 -6.07
C PRO A 137 -16.94 -3.53 -7.04
N ARG A 138 -15.67 -3.17 -6.84
CA ARG A 138 -14.92 -2.22 -7.68
C ARG A 138 -14.07 -2.90 -8.74
N LEU A 139 -13.96 -4.22 -8.69
CA LEU A 139 -13.17 -4.99 -9.64
C LEU A 139 -14.04 -5.40 -10.84
N ARG A 140 -13.39 -5.76 -11.95
CA ARG A 140 -14.05 -6.39 -13.09
C ARG A 140 -14.09 -7.90 -12.87
N LEU A 141 -15.24 -8.44 -12.46
CA LEU A 141 -15.50 -9.86 -12.25
C LEU A 141 -16.94 -10.20 -12.66
N SER A 142 -17.22 -11.48 -12.90
CA SER A 142 -18.60 -11.92 -13.14
C SER A 142 -19.49 -11.59 -11.94
N ARG A 143 -20.76 -11.27 -12.21
CA ARG A 143 -21.74 -11.02 -11.14
C ARG A 143 -21.94 -12.24 -10.25
N SER A 144 -21.93 -13.44 -10.83
CA SER A 144 -22.05 -14.70 -10.07
C SER A 144 -20.87 -14.90 -9.12
N THR A 145 -19.64 -14.61 -9.55
CA THR A 145 -18.43 -14.69 -8.73
C THR A 145 -18.49 -13.67 -7.59
N LEU A 146 -18.92 -12.43 -7.87
CA LEU A 146 -19.08 -11.40 -6.84
C LEU A 146 -20.06 -11.85 -5.76
N ASP A 147 -21.24 -12.30 -6.19
CA ASP A 147 -22.30 -12.71 -5.28
C ASP A 147 -21.88 -13.94 -4.46
N LEU A 148 -21.20 -14.93 -5.07
CA LEU A 148 -20.63 -16.10 -4.40
C LEU A 148 -19.65 -15.69 -3.29
N MET A 149 -18.69 -14.82 -3.60
CA MET A 149 -17.64 -14.42 -2.66
C MET A 149 -18.21 -13.62 -1.49
N LEU A 150 -19.18 -12.74 -1.75
CA LEU A 150 -19.87 -11.98 -0.71
C LEU A 150 -20.73 -12.87 0.19
N ARG A 151 -21.42 -13.88 -0.38
CA ARG A 151 -22.13 -14.91 0.40
C ARG A 151 -21.18 -15.68 1.31
N HIS A 152 -20.08 -16.19 0.77
CA HIS A 152 -19.09 -16.92 1.56
C HIS A 152 -18.50 -16.05 2.68
N ALA A 153 -18.22 -14.77 2.41
CA ALA A 153 -17.76 -13.84 3.43
C ALA A 153 -18.78 -13.63 4.56
N ALA A 154 -20.07 -13.61 4.23
CA ALA A 154 -21.15 -13.51 5.21
C ALA A 154 -21.33 -14.81 6.01
N ASP A 155 -21.30 -15.98 5.35
CA ASP A 155 -21.45 -17.30 5.98
C ASP A 155 -20.37 -17.55 7.02
N VAL A 156 -19.11 -17.23 6.70
CA VAL A 156 -18.01 -17.40 7.66
C VAL A 156 -18.10 -16.40 8.83
N ARG A 157 -18.63 -15.19 8.60
CA ARG A 157 -18.92 -14.25 9.70
C ARG A 157 -20.08 -14.73 10.58
N GLY A 158 -21.11 -15.32 9.97
CA GLY A 158 -22.29 -15.88 10.65
C GLY A 158 -22.02 -17.16 11.42
N ALA A 159 -21.17 -18.05 10.90
CA ALA A 159 -20.71 -19.26 11.58
C ALA A 159 -19.83 -18.96 12.81
N SER A 160 -19.22 -17.77 12.86
CA SER A 160 -18.49 -17.24 14.03
C SER A 160 -19.43 -16.67 15.11
N GLY A 161 -20.75 -16.75 14.91
CA GLY A 161 -21.81 -16.29 15.81
C GLY A 161 -22.04 -17.19 17.03
N THR A 162 -21.01 -17.50 17.80
CA THR A 162 -21.12 -17.90 19.20
C THR A 162 -19.73 -17.71 19.81
N ARG A 163 -19.59 -16.69 20.66
CA ARG A 163 -18.37 -16.45 21.43
C ARG A 163 -18.37 -17.40 22.62
N PRO A 164 -17.44 -18.37 22.77
CA PRO A 164 -17.23 -19.00 24.06
C PRO A 164 -16.35 -18.09 24.91
N ALA A 165 -16.71 -18.00 26.20
CA ALA A 165 -15.88 -17.42 27.22
C ALA A 165 -14.56 -18.20 27.39
N ALA A 166 -13.59 -17.50 27.97
CA ALA A 166 -12.24 -17.95 28.28
C ALA A 166 -12.15 -19.37 28.85
N ASN A 167 -11.29 -20.19 28.24
CA ASN A 167 -10.25 -20.96 28.94
C ASN A 167 -9.26 -21.52 27.91
N SER A 168 -8.20 -20.75 27.66
CA SER A 168 -6.97 -21.27 27.06
C SER A 168 -6.16 -21.94 28.17
N THR A 169 -5.98 -23.25 28.06
CA THR A 169 -4.84 -23.95 28.66
C THR A 169 -4.05 -24.61 27.53
N ALA A 170 -3.32 -23.78 26.79
CA ALA A 170 -2.13 -24.19 26.07
C ALA A 170 -1.04 -23.16 26.41
N ALA A 171 0.12 -23.66 26.83
CA ALA A 171 1.30 -22.86 27.13
C ALA A 171 1.68 -21.97 25.92
N PRO A 172 2.25 -20.78 26.18
CA PRO A 172 2.20 -19.66 25.25
C PRO A 172 3.10 -19.90 24.04
N ALA A 173 2.51 -19.98 22.86
CA ALA A 173 3.19 -19.49 21.66
C ALA A 173 2.99 -17.97 21.66
N THR A 174 4.08 -17.23 21.79
CA THR A 174 4.11 -15.77 21.76
C THR A 174 3.31 -15.20 20.58
N PRO A 175 2.55 -14.11 20.76
CA PRO A 175 1.81 -13.48 19.67
C PRO A 175 2.80 -13.08 18.57
N GLU A 176 2.69 -13.70 17.40
CA GLU A 176 3.49 -13.29 16.25
C GLU A 176 2.94 -11.92 15.81
N ALA A 177 3.80 -10.92 15.90
CA ALA A 177 3.47 -9.51 15.68
C ALA A 177 2.91 -9.29 14.25
N PRO A 178 2.11 -8.23 14.02
CA PRO A 178 1.77 -7.82 12.65
C PRO A 178 3.03 -7.76 11.79
N PRO A 179 2.97 -8.11 10.48
CA PRO A 179 4.13 -8.04 9.62
C PRO A 179 4.75 -6.65 9.74
N PRO A 180 6.08 -6.55 9.90
CA PRO A 180 6.72 -5.28 10.21
C PRO A 180 6.39 -4.28 9.10
N LEU A 181 6.06 -3.05 9.49
CA LEU A 181 5.81 -1.97 8.54
C LEU A 181 7.01 -1.82 7.59
N PRO A 182 6.80 -1.41 6.33
CA PRO A 182 7.90 -1.29 5.37
C PRO A 182 8.89 -0.22 5.84
N SER A 183 10.17 -0.37 5.50
CA SER A 183 11.15 0.68 5.75
C SER A 183 10.89 1.89 4.87
N VAL A 184 11.08 3.08 5.46
CA VAL A 184 10.75 4.37 4.87
C VAL A 184 11.99 5.23 4.77
N LEU A 185 12.19 5.82 3.60
CA LEU A 185 13.08 6.96 3.41
C LEU A 185 12.24 8.19 3.07
N ALA A 186 12.27 9.22 3.91
CA ALA A 186 11.70 10.52 3.57
C ALA A 186 12.80 11.43 2.99
N VAL A 187 12.54 12.07 1.86
CA VAL A 187 13.43 13.05 1.24
C VAL A 187 12.73 14.39 1.24
N HIS A 188 13.25 15.34 2.01
CA HIS A 188 12.64 16.67 2.20
C HIS A 188 13.60 17.79 1.88
N ALA A 189 13.07 19.01 1.71
CA ALA A 189 13.90 20.16 1.35
C ALA A 189 14.62 20.73 2.57
N HIS A 190 13.90 21.01 3.65
CA HIS A 190 14.40 21.77 4.80
C HIS A 190 14.31 20.99 6.13
N PRO A 191 15.14 21.35 7.14
CA PRO A 191 14.98 20.88 8.51
C PRO A 191 13.66 21.36 9.16
N ASP A 192 12.65 20.50 9.26
CA ASP A 192 11.30 20.66 9.86
C ASP A 192 10.22 19.98 9.01
N ASP A 193 10.40 19.97 7.70
CA ASP A 193 9.52 19.31 6.73
C ASP A 193 9.23 17.85 7.10
N GLU A 194 10.22 17.11 7.62
CA GLU A 194 10.07 15.71 7.98
C GLU A 194 9.04 15.51 9.09
N SER A 195 9.03 16.43 10.05
CA SER A 195 8.13 16.45 11.19
C SER A 195 6.74 16.96 10.80
N LEU A 196 6.67 17.89 9.84
CA LEU A 196 5.42 18.48 9.36
C LEU A 196 4.63 17.50 8.46
N PHE A 197 5.30 16.91 7.46
CA PHE A 197 4.65 16.18 6.37
C PHE A 197 4.68 14.65 6.52
N SER A 198 5.57 14.12 7.37
CA SER A 198 5.76 12.67 7.52
C SER A 198 6.06 12.23 8.96
N GLY A 199 5.95 13.13 9.94
CA GLY A 199 6.40 12.85 11.30
C GLY A 199 5.59 11.74 11.96
N GLY A 200 4.29 11.67 11.67
CA GLY A 200 3.40 10.63 12.15
C GLY A 200 3.73 9.27 11.56
N VAL A 201 3.85 9.18 10.22
CA VAL A 201 4.27 7.96 9.51
C VAL A 201 5.66 7.50 9.95
N LEU A 202 6.64 8.41 10.07
CA LEU A 202 7.98 8.07 10.55
C LEU A 202 7.93 7.49 11.98
N ALA A 203 7.19 8.13 12.89
CA ALA A 203 7.01 7.66 14.26
C ALA A 203 6.30 6.30 14.33
N GLN A 204 5.29 6.09 13.49
CA GLN A 204 4.53 4.84 13.38
C GLN A 204 5.44 3.70 12.91
N HIS A 205 6.18 3.92 11.82
CA HIS A 205 7.06 2.92 11.25
C HIS A 205 8.22 2.59 12.20
N ALA A 206 8.83 3.60 12.84
CA ALA A 206 9.85 3.39 13.85
C ALA A 206 9.32 2.61 15.07
N ALA A 207 8.11 2.93 15.55
CA ALA A 207 7.49 2.20 16.67
C ALA A 207 7.16 0.73 16.31
N ALA A 208 6.94 0.44 15.03
CA ALA A 208 6.77 -0.92 14.52
C ALA A 208 8.10 -1.65 14.23
N GLY A 209 9.25 -1.05 14.56
CA GLY A 209 10.57 -1.63 14.32
C GLY A 209 11.05 -1.56 12.86
N ALA A 210 10.33 -0.84 11.99
CA ALA A 210 10.77 -0.62 10.62
C ALA A 210 11.96 0.33 10.58
N ARG A 211 12.88 0.12 9.62
CA ARG A 211 13.97 1.07 9.38
C ARG A 211 13.40 2.36 8.80
N THR A 212 13.80 3.49 9.36
CA THR A 212 13.38 4.82 8.95
C THR A 212 14.62 5.68 8.74
N ALA A 213 14.58 6.53 7.73
CA ALA A 213 15.65 7.46 7.42
C ALA A 213 15.09 8.74 6.82
N VAL A 214 15.79 9.86 7.04
CA VAL A 214 15.44 11.16 6.46
C VAL A 214 16.66 11.76 5.77
N VAL A 215 16.48 12.13 4.51
CA VAL A 215 17.41 12.94 3.73
C VAL A 215 16.85 14.35 3.64
N THR A 216 17.69 15.34 3.92
CA THR A 216 17.31 16.75 3.88
C THR A 216 18.22 17.45 2.87
N ALA A 217 17.62 18.07 1.84
CA ALA A 217 18.39 18.59 0.73
C ALA A 217 19.25 19.80 1.13
N THR A 218 18.72 20.67 1.97
CA THR A 218 19.34 21.95 2.30
C THR A 218 19.91 21.98 3.71
N TRP A 219 20.70 23.02 3.98
CA TRP A 219 21.47 23.29 5.19
C TRP A 219 22.73 22.44 5.32
N ALA A 220 23.86 23.10 5.61
CA ALA A 220 25.12 22.41 5.89
C ALA A 220 25.07 21.69 7.25
N GLU A 221 25.81 20.59 7.36
CA GLU A 221 25.74 19.66 8.49
C GLU A 221 26.06 20.31 9.85
N GLU A 222 26.95 21.29 9.86
CA GLU A 222 27.42 21.96 11.07
C GLU A 222 26.48 23.08 11.57
N THR A 223 25.34 23.28 10.90
CA THR A 223 24.41 24.36 11.23
C THR A 223 23.44 24.00 12.36
N HIS A 224 22.96 25.02 13.08
CA HIS A 224 22.03 24.82 14.20
C HIS A 224 20.74 24.10 13.79
N ARG A 225 20.22 24.32 12.56
CA ARG A 225 19.01 23.64 12.10
C ARG A 225 19.23 22.14 11.83
N VAL A 226 20.43 21.72 11.45
CA VAL A 226 20.73 20.28 11.35
C VAL A 226 20.83 19.64 12.75
N ALA A 227 21.29 20.38 13.76
CA ALA A 227 21.24 19.92 15.15
C ALA A 227 19.79 19.81 15.67
N GLU A 228 18.92 20.74 15.30
CA GLU A 228 17.48 20.67 15.61
C GLU A 228 16.80 19.50 14.89
N LEU A 229 17.11 19.28 13.62
CA LEU A 229 16.71 18.10 12.86
C LEU A 229 17.16 16.81 13.55
N ALA A 230 18.43 16.71 13.96
CA ALA A 230 18.92 15.53 14.66
C ALA A 230 18.08 15.23 15.92
N ARG A 231 17.70 16.26 16.67
CA ARG A 231 16.83 16.11 17.84
C ARG A 231 15.41 15.70 17.45
N ALA A 232 14.84 16.28 16.41
CA ALA A 232 13.52 15.89 15.90
C ALA A 232 13.50 14.43 15.44
N LEU A 233 14.52 13.99 14.69
CA LEU A 233 14.65 12.61 14.22
C LEU A 233 14.86 11.62 15.37
N GLU A 234 15.62 11.98 16.40
CA GLU A 234 15.74 11.19 17.63
C GLU A 234 14.36 11.01 18.29
N ILE A 235 13.61 12.10 18.42
CA ILE A 235 12.25 12.07 18.95
C ILE A 235 11.39 11.13 18.10
N LEU A 236 11.41 11.23 16.76
CA LEU A 236 10.62 10.38 15.86
C LEU A 236 11.11 8.92 15.78
N GLY A 237 12.36 8.65 16.14
CA GLY A 237 13.01 7.36 15.93
C GLY A 237 13.42 7.14 14.47
N ALA A 238 13.76 8.21 13.74
CA ALA A 238 13.97 8.23 12.29
C ALA A 238 15.46 8.15 11.86
N GLY A 239 16.33 7.66 12.75
CA GLY A 239 17.78 7.56 12.53
C GLY A 239 18.50 8.92 12.58
N PRO A 240 19.81 8.96 12.30
CA PRO A 240 20.57 10.21 12.23
C PRO A 240 20.21 11.01 10.97
N PRO A 241 20.40 12.34 10.97
CA PRO A 241 20.18 13.18 9.80
C PRO A 241 21.11 12.80 8.64
N ARG A 242 20.61 12.98 7.41
CA ARG A 242 21.38 12.79 6.17
C ARG A 242 21.28 14.06 5.31
N PRO A 243 21.99 15.14 5.67
CA PRO A 243 21.96 16.37 4.92
C PRO A 243 22.71 16.20 3.59
N LEU A 244 22.15 16.71 2.48
CA LEU A 244 22.89 16.82 1.22
C LEU A 244 23.82 18.05 1.21
N GLY A 245 23.54 19.04 2.08
CA GLY A 245 24.42 20.18 2.31
C GLY A 245 24.30 21.32 1.30
N TYR A 246 23.23 21.38 0.51
CA TYR A 246 22.97 22.51 -0.39
C TYR A 246 22.48 23.75 0.37
N ALA A 247 22.68 24.94 -0.18
CA ALA A 247 22.06 26.14 0.38
C ALA A 247 20.56 26.20 0.05
N ASP A 248 19.75 26.62 1.01
CA ASP A 248 18.34 26.98 0.84
C ASP A 248 18.19 28.11 -0.19
N ALA A 249 17.18 28.03 -1.06
CA ALA A 249 16.94 29.00 -2.12
C ALA A 249 16.74 30.44 -1.62
N LYS A 250 16.17 30.59 -0.42
CA LYS A 250 15.83 31.87 0.22
C LYS A 250 16.79 32.26 1.33
N VAL A 251 17.64 31.34 1.79
CA VAL A 251 18.63 31.55 2.85
C VAL A 251 19.99 31.03 2.37
N PRO A 252 20.70 31.72 1.46
CA PRO A 252 21.97 31.25 0.91
C PRO A 252 23.04 30.96 1.98
N GLU A 253 23.01 31.66 3.11
CA GLU A 253 23.90 31.49 4.26
C GLU A 253 23.66 30.18 5.04
N SER A 254 22.61 29.42 4.70
CA SER A 254 22.35 28.09 5.29
C SER A 254 23.41 27.05 4.92
N ALA A 255 24.18 27.28 3.85
CA ALA A 255 25.35 26.47 3.52
C ALA A 255 26.44 27.35 2.85
N PRO A 256 27.25 28.08 3.65
CA PRO A 256 28.23 29.02 3.11
C PRO A 256 29.22 28.33 2.16
N GLY A 257 29.42 28.91 0.98
CA GLY A 257 30.33 28.38 -0.05
C GLY A 257 29.79 27.18 -0.84
N ARG A 258 28.56 26.75 -0.59
CA ARG A 258 27.87 25.70 -1.36
C ARG A 258 26.85 26.34 -2.33
N PRO A 259 26.56 25.70 -3.47
CA PRO A 259 25.49 26.18 -4.34
C PRO A 259 24.13 26.06 -3.66
N ARG A 260 23.18 26.92 -4.05
CA ARG A 260 21.77 26.71 -3.69
C ARG A 260 21.29 25.41 -4.32
N PHE A 261 20.36 24.74 -3.65
CA PHE A 261 19.82 23.46 -4.14
C PHE A 261 19.25 23.59 -5.55
N LEU A 262 18.58 24.70 -5.86
CA LEU A 262 18.03 24.99 -7.19
C LEU A 262 19.09 25.22 -8.27
N ASP A 263 20.29 25.62 -7.89
CA ASP A 263 21.38 25.97 -8.81
C ASP A 263 22.36 24.81 -9.00
N ALA A 264 22.26 23.75 -8.19
CA ALA A 264 23.07 22.56 -8.32
C ALA A 264 22.74 21.83 -9.64
N PRO A 265 23.74 21.23 -10.32
CA PRO A 265 23.45 20.37 -11.46
C PRO A 265 22.47 19.27 -11.07
N LEU A 266 21.37 19.15 -11.81
CA LEU A 266 20.28 18.21 -11.49
C LEU A 266 20.80 16.76 -11.35
N ASP A 267 21.70 16.35 -12.23
CA ASP A 267 22.27 15.00 -12.23
C ASP A 267 23.06 14.70 -10.95
N GLU A 268 23.80 15.68 -10.42
CA GLU A 268 24.54 15.53 -9.16
C GLU A 268 23.59 15.40 -7.97
N ALA A 269 22.54 16.22 -7.92
CA ALA A 269 21.53 16.15 -6.87
C ALA A 269 20.76 14.81 -6.90
N VAL A 270 20.44 14.32 -8.09
CA VAL A 270 19.81 13.00 -8.28
C VAL A 270 20.77 11.89 -7.82
N GLY A 271 22.03 11.92 -8.24
CA GLY A 271 23.05 10.96 -7.83
C GLY A 271 23.23 10.89 -6.30
N ALA A 272 23.21 12.05 -5.63
CA ALA A 272 23.30 12.12 -4.17
C ALA A 272 22.12 11.41 -3.47
N VAL A 273 20.89 11.60 -3.97
CA VAL A 273 19.71 10.89 -3.43
C VAL A 273 19.74 9.40 -3.79
N VAL A 274 20.22 9.03 -4.99
CA VAL A 274 20.41 7.62 -5.38
C VAL A 274 21.35 6.90 -4.43
N ALA A 275 22.47 7.51 -4.04
CA ALA A 275 23.40 6.93 -3.08
C ALA A 275 22.72 6.63 -1.74
N HIS A 276 21.86 7.53 -1.25
CA HIS A 276 21.08 7.28 -0.03
C HIS A 276 20.03 6.18 -0.21
N ILE A 277 19.31 6.14 -1.33
CA ILE A 277 18.35 5.07 -1.62
C ILE A 277 19.05 3.71 -1.64
N ARG A 278 20.19 3.58 -2.33
CA ARG A 278 20.94 2.32 -2.44
C ARG A 278 21.59 1.89 -1.12
N ALA A 279 22.03 2.85 -0.30
CA ALA A 279 22.57 2.57 1.03
C ALA A 279 21.49 2.16 2.04
N VAL A 280 20.35 2.86 2.07
CA VAL A 280 19.25 2.58 3.02
C VAL A 280 18.45 1.36 2.59
N ARG A 281 18.29 1.15 1.27
CA ARG A 281 17.41 0.15 0.67
C ARG A 281 15.97 0.23 1.21
N PRO A 282 15.30 1.38 1.09
CA PRO A 282 13.95 1.58 1.60
C PRO A 282 12.92 0.85 0.72
N GLN A 283 11.88 0.26 1.31
CA GLN A 283 10.74 -0.22 0.52
C GLN A 283 9.86 0.94 0.04
N VAL A 284 9.73 1.99 0.85
CA VAL A 284 8.90 3.16 0.57
C VAL A 284 9.76 4.43 0.59
N VAL A 285 9.57 5.29 -0.41
CA VAL A 285 10.11 6.65 -0.42
C VAL A 285 8.98 7.67 -0.28
N ILE A 286 9.16 8.67 0.59
CA ILE A 286 8.26 9.82 0.73
C ILE A 286 8.98 11.06 0.21
N ALA A 287 8.30 11.87 -0.61
CA ALA A 287 8.81 13.13 -1.13
C ALA A 287 7.73 14.22 -1.09
N PRO A 288 8.06 15.51 -1.22
CA PRO A 288 7.07 16.55 -1.45
C PRO A 288 6.25 16.31 -2.72
N ASP A 289 5.04 16.85 -2.74
CA ASP A 289 4.22 16.92 -3.94
C ASP A 289 4.82 17.86 -5.02
N PRO A 290 4.34 17.77 -6.28
CA PRO A 290 4.87 18.59 -7.37
C PRO A 290 4.59 20.09 -7.22
N TYR A 291 3.65 20.48 -6.36
CA TYR A 291 3.34 21.88 -6.10
C TYR A 291 4.28 22.50 -5.06
N GLY A 292 4.98 21.68 -4.27
CA GLY A 292 5.87 22.12 -3.20
C GLY A 292 5.14 22.29 -1.86
N GLY A 293 4.07 21.53 -1.64
CA GLY A 293 3.18 21.66 -0.49
C GLY A 293 2.44 23.01 -0.48
N MET A 294 1.69 23.29 0.60
CA MET A 294 0.77 24.44 0.68
C MET A 294 1.40 25.81 0.41
N THR A 295 2.73 25.94 0.53
CA THR A 295 3.46 27.20 0.35
C THR A 295 4.01 27.42 -1.06
N GLY A 296 4.07 26.38 -1.89
CA GLY A 296 4.67 26.47 -3.22
C GLY A 296 6.19 26.69 -3.19
N HIS A 297 6.89 26.21 -2.15
CA HIS A 297 8.30 26.52 -1.99
C HIS A 297 9.13 25.94 -3.15
N PRO A 298 9.98 26.71 -3.82
CA PRO A 298 10.73 26.22 -4.98
C PRO A 298 11.66 25.05 -4.64
N ASP A 299 12.28 25.06 -3.45
CA ASP A 299 13.08 23.90 -2.98
C ASP A 299 12.24 22.62 -2.83
N HIS A 300 10.97 22.72 -2.41
CA HIS A 300 10.10 21.54 -2.30
C HIS A 300 9.76 20.98 -3.68
N VAL A 301 9.45 21.87 -4.63
CA VAL A 301 9.23 21.50 -6.05
C VAL A 301 10.48 20.85 -6.64
N HIS A 302 11.66 21.35 -6.30
CA HIS A 302 12.92 20.76 -6.77
C HIS A 302 13.22 19.43 -6.08
N ALA A 303 12.98 19.31 -4.77
CA ALA A 303 13.10 18.06 -4.02
C ALA A 303 12.18 16.96 -4.58
N HIS A 304 10.95 17.33 -4.96
CA HIS A 304 10.05 16.44 -5.69
C HIS A 304 10.70 15.91 -6.98
N ARG A 305 11.20 16.81 -7.85
CA ARG A 305 11.82 16.44 -9.14
C ARG A 305 13.03 15.54 -8.96
N VAL A 306 13.94 15.93 -8.07
CA VAL A 306 15.16 15.16 -7.75
C VAL A 306 14.79 13.77 -7.23
N THR A 307 13.86 13.69 -6.28
CA THR A 307 13.48 12.40 -5.68
C THR A 307 12.76 11.49 -6.67
N ALA A 308 11.84 12.03 -7.48
CA ALA A 308 11.13 11.25 -8.50
C ALA A 308 12.10 10.62 -9.53
N LEU A 309 13.12 11.37 -9.94
CA LEU A 309 14.18 10.87 -10.82
C LEU A 309 15.06 9.85 -10.10
N ALA A 310 15.49 10.14 -8.86
CA ALA A 310 16.35 9.27 -8.07
C ALA A 310 15.70 7.90 -7.78
N VAL A 311 14.40 7.86 -7.47
CA VAL A 311 13.68 6.60 -7.25
C VAL A 311 13.69 5.72 -8.50
N ARG A 312 13.55 6.30 -9.70
CA ARG A 312 13.66 5.54 -10.96
C ARG A 312 15.09 5.12 -11.26
N ALA A 313 16.06 6.01 -11.07
CA ALA A 313 17.47 5.75 -11.35
C ALA A 313 18.09 4.73 -10.38
N SER A 314 17.61 4.67 -9.14
CA SER A 314 18.16 3.81 -8.09
C SER A 314 18.14 2.31 -8.43
N GLY A 315 17.13 1.84 -9.19
CA GLY A 315 17.04 0.47 -9.70
C GLY A 315 17.84 0.18 -10.97
N LEU A 316 18.43 1.20 -11.62
CA LEU A 316 19.13 1.06 -12.90
C LEU A 316 20.64 0.99 -12.67
N ALA A 317 21.22 -0.21 -12.83
CA ALA A 317 22.63 -0.48 -12.53
C ALA A 317 23.65 0.38 -13.31
N ARG A 318 23.27 0.90 -14.49
CA ARG A 318 24.16 1.72 -15.35
C ARG A 318 24.09 3.23 -15.06
N LEU A 319 23.15 3.67 -14.23
CA LEU A 319 23.10 5.06 -13.75
C LEU A 319 23.75 5.14 -12.37
N TYR A 320 24.62 6.13 -12.17
CA TYR A 320 25.39 6.35 -10.93
C TYR A 320 26.05 5.06 -10.41
N PRO A 321 26.90 4.36 -11.20
CA PRO A 321 27.51 3.09 -10.79
C PRO A 321 28.36 3.22 -9.51
N GLU A 322 28.91 4.41 -9.23
CA GLU A 322 29.65 4.75 -8.02
C GLU A 322 28.78 4.80 -6.75
N ALA A 323 27.46 4.88 -6.88
CA ALA A 323 26.50 4.98 -5.78
C ALA A 323 26.16 3.62 -5.13
N GLY A 324 26.85 2.54 -5.50
CA GLY A 324 26.67 1.19 -4.97
C GLY A 324 25.63 0.35 -5.71
N GLU A 325 25.31 -0.83 -5.16
CA GLU A 325 24.40 -1.81 -5.78
C GLU A 325 22.99 -1.24 -6.03
N PRO A 326 22.37 -1.54 -7.20
CA PRO A 326 21.04 -1.05 -7.52
C PRO A 326 19.99 -1.53 -6.52
N TRP A 327 19.03 -0.67 -6.23
CA TRP A 327 17.89 -0.96 -5.38
C TRP A 327 16.68 -0.20 -5.89
N GLN A 328 15.59 -0.90 -6.18
CA GLN A 328 14.34 -0.28 -6.62
C GLN A 328 13.36 -0.23 -5.43
N PRO A 329 13.05 0.96 -4.88
CA PRO A 329 11.94 1.11 -3.95
C PRO A 329 10.64 0.59 -4.56
N SER A 330 9.76 0.02 -3.73
CA SER A 330 8.49 -0.56 -4.15
C SER A 330 7.38 0.48 -4.33
N ALA A 331 7.51 1.65 -3.68
CA ALA A 331 6.55 2.74 -3.81
C ALA A 331 7.18 4.12 -3.56
N LEU A 332 6.63 5.13 -4.24
CA LEU A 332 6.86 6.54 -3.98
C LEU A 332 5.53 7.18 -3.56
N TYR A 333 5.54 7.87 -2.43
CA TYR A 333 4.41 8.64 -1.92
C TYR A 333 4.76 10.13 -1.88
N LEU A 334 3.88 10.95 -2.41
CA LEU A 334 4.02 12.39 -2.48
C LEU A 334 3.19 13.01 -1.35
N ALA A 335 3.85 13.57 -0.35
CA ALA A 335 3.21 14.22 0.79
C ALA A 335 2.51 15.51 0.35
N THR A 336 1.23 15.63 0.67
CA THR A 336 0.39 16.76 0.24
C THR A 336 -0.72 17.06 1.27
N HIS A 337 -1.57 18.04 0.96
CA HIS A 337 -2.80 18.32 1.67
C HIS A 337 -3.96 18.42 0.68
N PRO A 338 -5.08 17.69 0.89
CA PRO A 338 -6.27 17.91 0.09
C PRO A 338 -6.89 19.27 0.38
N ARG A 339 -7.63 19.79 -0.61
CA ARG A 339 -8.39 21.03 -0.49
C ARG A 339 -9.33 21.01 0.71
N SER A 340 -10.10 19.93 0.89
CA SER A 340 -11.03 19.81 2.02
C SER A 340 -10.36 19.93 3.39
N ALA A 341 -9.15 19.35 3.56
CA ALA A 341 -8.41 19.45 4.81
C ALA A 341 -7.89 20.88 5.04
N ALA A 342 -7.39 21.54 4.00
CA ALA A 342 -6.95 22.93 4.09
C ALA A 342 -8.11 23.89 4.44
N GLU A 343 -9.30 23.65 3.90
CA GLU A 343 -10.54 24.38 4.22
C GLU A 343 -11.00 24.12 5.65
N ALA A 344 -10.99 22.86 6.11
CA ALA A 344 -11.39 22.49 7.46
C ALA A 344 -10.50 23.11 8.55
N VAL A 345 -9.20 23.25 8.26
CA VAL A 345 -8.24 23.95 9.14
C VAL A 345 -8.27 25.47 8.89
N GLY A 346 -9.07 25.96 7.95
CA GLY A 346 -9.35 27.39 7.73
C GLY A 346 -8.11 28.24 7.46
N GLY A 347 -7.10 27.67 6.80
CA GLY A 347 -5.82 28.34 6.59
C GLY A 347 -5.03 28.64 7.87
N ARG A 348 -5.41 28.08 9.04
CA ARG A 348 -4.73 28.30 10.34
C ARG A 348 -3.29 27.78 10.36
N MET A 349 -2.97 26.81 9.50
CA MET A 349 -1.62 26.33 9.25
C MET A 349 -0.85 27.20 8.24
N GLY A 350 -1.58 27.93 7.39
CA GLY A 350 -1.07 28.89 6.42
C GLY A 350 -0.66 30.22 7.05
N ARG A 351 -0.17 31.17 6.24
CA ARG A 351 0.07 32.52 6.76
C ARG A 351 -1.28 33.10 7.18
N ARG A 352 -1.32 33.80 8.32
CA ARG A 352 -2.56 34.37 8.85
C ARG A 352 -3.21 35.24 7.77
N GLY A 353 -4.46 34.94 7.41
CA GLY A 353 -5.20 35.66 6.36
C GLY A 353 -4.95 35.20 4.92
N THR A 354 -4.18 34.13 4.69
CA THR A 354 -4.06 33.52 3.36
C THR A 354 -5.34 32.75 3.03
N PRO A 355 -6.10 33.15 1.99
CA PRO A 355 -7.28 32.40 1.54
C PRO A 355 -6.85 31.03 1.01
N VAL A 356 -7.69 30.01 1.14
CA VAL A 356 -7.35 28.62 0.75
C VAL A 356 -7.08 28.52 -0.76
N GLU A 357 -7.73 29.37 -1.55
CA GLU A 357 -7.55 29.49 -2.99
C GLU A 357 -6.13 29.92 -3.39
N ALA A 358 -5.40 30.56 -2.48
CA ALA A 358 -4.01 30.95 -2.68
C ALA A 358 -3.00 29.88 -2.21
N LEU A 359 -3.49 28.75 -1.68
CA LEU A 359 -2.66 27.64 -1.23
C LEU A 359 -2.49 26.61 -2.34
N TYR A 360 -1.29 26.06 -2.41
CA TYR A 360 -0.95 24.97 -3.30
C TYR A 360 -1.37 23.63 -2.69
N VAL A 361 -2.67 23.32 -2.81
CA VAL A 361 -3.29 22.10 -2.28
C VAL A 361 -3.71 21.18 -3.41
N SER A 362 -3.72 19.88 -3.13
CA SER A 362 -4.17 18.87 -4.09
C SER A 362 -5.69 18.78 -4.13
N ASP A 363 -6.22 18.39 -5.28
CA ASP A 363 -7.62 17.95 -5.35
C ASP A 363 -7.79 16.69 -4.50
N ASP A 364 -8.88 16.63 -3.73
CA ASP A 364 -9.26 15.48 -2.92
C ASP A 364 -9.28 14.18 -3.74
N ALA A 365 -9.70 14.24 -5.02
CA ALA A 365 -9.75 13.10 -5.92
C ALA A 365 -8.36 12.52 -6.27
N TRP A 366 -7.28 13.28 -6.04
CA TRP A 366 -5.91 12.81 -6.28
C TRP A 366 -5.30 12.11 -5.07
N ILE A 367 -5.91 12.27 -3.88
CA ILE A 367 -5.40 11.63 -2.67
C ILE A 367 -5.66 10.13 -2.75
N THR A 368 -4.57 9.37 -2.84
CA THR A 368 -4.63 7.91 -2.91
C THR A 368 -4.48 7.24 -1.54
N THR A 369 -3.95 7.95 -0.55
CA THR A 369 -3.62 7.38 0.76
C THR A 369 -3.76 8.43 1.84
N THR A 370 -4.45 8.05 2.92
CA THR A 370 -4.68 8.86 4.11
C THR A 370 -4.28 8.02 5.30
N VAL A 371 -3.37 8.54 6.13
CA VAL A 371 -2.86 7.84 7.31
C VAL A 371 -3.33 8.56 8.56
N ASP A 372 -4.05 7.85 9.42
CA ASP A 372 -4.34 8.32 10.78
C ASP A 372 -3.09 8.19 11.63
N VAL A 373 -2.56 9.34 12.04
CA VAL A 373 -1.37 9.45 12.88
C VAL A 373 -1.71 10.01 14.27
N ALA A 374 -2.98 10.11 14.65
CA ALA A 374 -3.41 10.58 15.96
C ALA A 374 -2.68 9.87 17.13
N PRO A 375 -2.46 8.54 17.11
CA PRO A 375 -1.72 7.87 18.18
C PRO A 375 -0.27 8.34 18.34
N TRP A 376 0.34 8.88 17.29
CA TRP A 376 1.71 9.40 17.28
C TRP A 376 1.78 10.93 17.31
N LEU A 377 0.63 11.62 17.40
CA LEU A 377 0.55 13.07 17.41
C LEU A 377 1.40 13.71 18.52
N PRO A 378 1.43 13.23 19.78
CA PRO A 378 2.30 13.82 20.80
C PRO A 378 3.79 13.78 20.41
N ARG A 379 4.21 12.68 19.78
CA ARG A 379 5.59 12.47 19.31
C ARG A 379 5.91 13.36 18.10
N LYS A 380 4.97 13.47 17.15
CA LYS A 380 5.05 14.38 16.01
C LYS A 380 5.14 15.84 16.47
N LEU A 381 4.28 16.27 17.39
CA LEU A 381 4.32 17.63 17.98
C LEU A 381 5.65 17.91 18.68
N ALA A 382 6.16 16.96 19.49
CA ALA A 382 7.45 17.13 20.14
C ALA A 382 8.60 17.28 19.13
N ALA A 383 8.56 16.56 18.00
CA ALA A 383 9.53 16.69 16.92
C ALA A 383 9.42 18.04 16.20
N ILE A 384 8.20 18.49 15.89
CA ILE A 384 7.94 19.84 15.33
C ILE A 384 8.53 20.92 16.26
N LEU A 385 8.30 20.81 17.57
CA LEU A 385 8.77 21.78 18.56
C LEU A 385 10.28 21.70 18.83
N ALA A 386 10.95 20.65 18.40
CA ALA A 386 12.41 20.54 18.49
C ALA A 386 13.12 21.51 17.52
N HIS A 387 12.43 21.94 16.45
CA HIS A 387 12.85 22.99 15.52
C HIS A 387 12.69 24.39 16.14
N ARG A 388 13.40 24.63 17.25
CA ARG A 388 13.23 25.81 18.11
C ARG A 388 13.47 27.12 17.36
N SER A 389 14.43 27.19 16.43
CA SER A 389 14.66 28.41 15.66
C SER A 389 13.42 28.78 14.85
N GLU A 390 12.74 27.79 14.28
CA GLU A 390 11.52 27.95 13.49
C GLU A 390 10.28 28.22 14.35
N VAL A 391 10.25 27.67 15.56
CA VAL A 391 9.26 28.03 16.58
C VAL A 391 9.38 29.51 16.93
N VAL A 392 10.58 29.98 17.26
CA VAL A 392 10.85 31.39 17.64
C VAL A 392 10.61 32.34 16.48
N ARG A 393 11.00 31.95 15.25
CA ARG A 393 10.77 32.74 14.03
C ARG A 393 9.29 32.92 13.69
N GLY A 394 8.41 32.09 14.26
CA GLY A 394 6.98 32.08 13.93
C GLY A 394 6.68 31.45 12.58
N ALA A 395 7.53 30.51 12.14
CA ALA A 395 7.32 29.73 10.93
C ALA A 395 6.22 28.67 11.14
N ALA A 396 6.15 27.61 10.32
CA ALA A 396 5.14 26.57 10.50
C ALA A 396 5.20 25.93 11.91
N PRO A 397 6.36 25.53 12.45
CA PRO A 397 6.47 25.06 13.84
C PRO A 397 5.93 26.05 14.88
N GLY A 398 6.27 27.34 14.76
CA GLY A 398 5.81 28.37 15.70
C GLY A 398 4.31 28.62 15.64
N ARG A 399 3.71 28.58 14.44
CA ARG A 399 2.26 28.69 14.29
C ARG A 399 1.53 27.49 14.89
N ILE A 400 2.06 26.28 14.68
CA ILE A 400 1.54 25.05 15.31
C ILE A 400 1.60 25.14 16.83
N ALA A 401 2.72 25.62 17.38
CA ALA A 401 2.89 25.80 18.81
C ALA A 401 1.85 26.75 19.42
N ALA A 402 1.39 27.74 18.65
CA ALA A 402 0.39 28.73 19.07
C ALA A 402 -1.07 28.26 18.93
N LEU A 403 -1.33 27.11 18.32
CA LEU A 403 -2.68 26.54 18.18
C LEU A 403 -3.18 25.96 19.51
N SER A 404 -4.51 25.92 19.69
CA SER A 404 -5.12 25.14 20.78
C SER A 404 -4.83 23.63 20.60
N PRO A 405 -4.86 22.82 21.66
CA PRO A 405 -4.67 21.37 21.53
C PRO A 405 -5.64 20.72 20.53
N ASP A 406 -6.91 21.17 20.52
CA ASP A 406 -7.91 20.67 19.58
C ASP A 406 -7.59 21.06 18.13
N ASP A 407 -7.06 22.27 17.91
CA ASP A 407 -6.61 22.70 16.60
C ASP A 407 -5.35 21.96 16.13
N GLN A 408 -4.41 21.70 17.04
CA GLN A 408 -3.24 20.87 16.75
C GLN A 408 -3.69 19.46 16.34
N HIS A 409 -4.64 18.87 17.06
CA HIS A 409 -5.20 17.57 16.71
C HIS A 409 -5.83 17.60 15.31
N ARG A 410 -6.78 18.52 15.06
CA ARG A 410 -7.44 18.64 13.75
C ARG A 410 -6.46 18.83 12.59
N ALA A 411 -5.38 19.56 12.81
CA ALA A 411 -4.44 19.91 11.75
C ALA A 411 -3.38 18.83 11.48
N LEU A 412 -3.05 17.98 12.47
CA LEU A 412 -1.85 17.14 12.41
C LEU A 412 -2.10 15.66 12.67
N SER A 413 -3.32 15.26 13.07
CA SER A 413 -3.67 13.85 13.31
C SER A 413 -3.74 13.01 12.05
N THR A 414 -3.69 13.62 10.87
CA THR A 414 -3.83 12.93 9.59
C THR A 414 -2.72 13.37 8.64
N GLU A 415 -2.13 12.43 7.91
CA GLU A 415 -1.16 12.69 6.84
C GLU A 415 -1.70 12.15 5.51
N TRP A 416 -1.56 12.92 4.44
CA TRP A 416 -2.14 12.61 3.12
C TRP A 416 -1.06 12.46 2.05
N TYR A 417 -1.26 11.49 1.18
CA TYR A 417 -0.29 11.14 0.15
C TYR A 417 -0.93 10.79 -1.19
N ILE A 418 -0.20 11.13 -2.26
CA ILE A 418 -0.45 10.65 -3.63
C ILE A 418 0.60 9.58 -3.94
N ARG A 419 0.17 8.36 -4.21
CA ARG A 419 1.02 7.24 -4.58
C ARG A 419 1.35 7.37 -6.06
N GLN A 420 2.64 7.48 -6.36
CA GLN A 420 3.13 7.50 -7.72
C GLN A 420 3.55 6.09 -8.14
N GLU A 421 2.99 5.61 -9.25
CA GLU A 421 3.37 4.32 -9.83
C GLU A 421 4.80 4.40 -10.43
N LEU A 422 5.66 3.46 -10.02
CA LEU A 422 7.06 3.42 -10.43
C LEU A 422 7.26 2.67 -11.76
N ALA A 423 6.32 1.81 -12.13
CA ALA A 423 6.25 1.14 -13.43
C ALA A 423 4.88 1.38 -14.08
N SER A 424 4.88 1.48 -15.40
CA SER A 424 3.66 1.55 -16.21
C SER A 424 2.87 0.25 -16.04
N ARG A 425 1.66 0.35 -15.47
CA ARG A 425 0.63 -0.66 -15.72
C ARG A 425 0.33 -0.62 -17.23
N GLY A 426 0.54 -1.73 -17.95
CA GLY A 426 -0.11 -1.92 -19.26
C GLY A 426 -1.64 -1.87 -19.07
N ALA A 427 -2.47 -1.36 -19.96
CA ALA A 427 -2.27 -0.83 -21.29
C ALA A 427 -3.07 0.49 -21.42
N ALA A 428 -2.38 1.59 -21.73
CA ALA A 428 -2.95 2.56 -22.64
C ALA A 428 -2.35 2.22 -24.02
N ASP A 429 -3.09 2.35 -25.11
CA ASP A 429 -2.55 2.24 -26.46
C ASP A 429 -1.51 3.37 -26.65
N THR A 430 -0.26 3.09 -26.28
CA THR A 430 0.91 3.97 -26.41
C THR A 430 1.77 3.53 -27.58
N ALA A 431 1.18 2.92 -28.60
CA ALA A 431 1.92 2.55 -29.80
C ALA A 431 2.50 3.82 -30.43
N LEU A 432 3.81 4.01 -30.30
CA LEU A 432 4.56 4.89 -31.18
C LEU A 432 4.51 4.25 -32.56
N ARG A 433 3.55 4.69 -33.38
CA ARG A 433 3.44 4.27 -34.78
C ARG A 433 4.61 4.89 -35.52
N THR A 434 5.56 4.06 -35.95
CA THR A 434 6.61 4.41 -36.91
C THR A 434 6.04 4.61 -38.31
#